data_AF-A0A351L6U0-F1
#
_entry.id   AF-A0A351L6U0-F1
#
_cell.length_a   1.000
_cell.length_b   1.000
_cell.length_c   1.000
_cell.angle_alpha   90.00
_cell.angle_beta   90.00
_cell.angle_gamma   90.00
#
_symmetry.space_group_name_H-M   'P 1'
#
loop_
_entity.id
_entity.type
_entity.pdbx_description
1 polymer ?
#
loop_
_entity_poly.entity_id
_entity_poly.type
_entity_poly.pdbx_seq_one_letter_code
_entity_poly.pdbx_strand_id
1 'polypeptide(L)'
;MIAVEDQDKVRFAKFGANKLFEVEYDTRQNMSDQQLIELFDRLWLTKIERLVLNGEVCEAEEVDRRLLDKFHSFIDPQQEHRSFHYRKAEFIAQLLRQDNSQYKLTQLWRVASSDEHPKTLFINFSSVEERERFASLAKSLRINDEQLGLQLLRNFMNLHPGYEAFKEDPP
;
A
#
# COMPACT_ATOMS: atom_id res chain seq x y z
N MET A 1 16.07 14.89 2.88
CA MET A 1 15.11 15.74 3.62
C MET A 1 14.02 16.12 2.65
N ILE A 2 12.76 16.04 3.06
CA ILE A 2 11.60 16.34 2.23
C ILE A 2 10.95 17.64 2.74
N ALA A 3 11.03 18.69 1.93
CA ALA A 3 10.36 19.96 2.19
C ALA A 3 8.85 19.84 1.92
N VAL A 4 8.05 20.39 2.82
CA VAL A 4 6.59 20.51 2.69
C VAL A 4 6.20 21.93 3.12
N GLU A 5 5.62 22.70 2.21
CA GLU A 5 5.17 24.07 2.49
C GLU A 5 3.89 24.05 3.34
N ASP A 6 3.67 25.07 4.17
CA ASP A 6 2.55 25.08 5.11
C ASP A 6 1.18 24.96 4.42
N GLN A 7 1.01 25.56 3.24
CA GLN A 7 -0.21 25.41 2.44
C GLN A 7 -0.45 23.95 2.02
N ASP A 8 0.61 23.23 1.64
CA ASP A 8 0.54 21.81 1.31
C ASP A 8 0.28 20.96 2.55
N LYS A 9 0.90 21.29 3.69
CA LYS A 9 0.61 20.62 4.97
C LYS A 9 -0.87 20.72 5.32
N VAL A 10 -1.45 21.92 5.22
CA VAL A 10 -2.90 22.15 5.44
C VAL A 10 -3.70 21.30 4.47
N ARG A 11 -3.40 21.33 3.17
CA ARG A 11 -4.11 20.54 2.16
C ARG A 11 -4.07 19.04 2.45
N PHE A 12 -2.89 18.49 2.76
CA PHE A 12 -2.72 17.09 3.11
C PHE A 12 -3.45 16.74 4.42
N ALA A 13 -3.31 17.57 5.44
CA ALA A 13 -3.99 17.36 6.72
C ALA A 13 -5.51 17.58 6.66
N LYS A 14 -6.03 18.33 5.69
CA LYS A 14 -7.48 18.60 5.57
C LYS A 14 -8.17 17.61 4.64
N PHE A 15 -7.58 17.35 3.48
CA PHE A 15 -8.20 16.54 2.42
C PHE A 15 -7.51 15.21 2.17
N GLY A 16 -6.29 15.04 2.69
CA GLY A 16 -5.55 13.79 2.59
C GLY A 16 -6.21 12.64 3.36
N ALA A 17 -5.76 11.44 3.04
CA ALA A 17 -6.40 10.20 3.47
C ALA A 17 -6.52 10.06 5.00
N ASN A 18 -7.71 9.71 5.48
CA ASN A 18 -8.02 9.57 6.91
C ASN A 18 -7.04 8.66 7.67
N LYS A 19 -6.62 7.54 7.07
CA LYS A 19 -5.70 6.59 7.70
C LYS A 19 -4.28 7.12 7.93
N LEU A 20 -3.92 8.23 7.29
CA LEU A 20 -2.61 8.86 7.49
C LEU A 20 -2.54 9.57 8.84
N PHE A 21 -3.65 10.15 9.30
CA PHE A 21 -3.72 10.95 10.52
C PHE A 21 -4.36 10.15 11.67
N GLU A 22 -4.02 10.52 12.90
CA GLU A 22 -4.60 9.91 14.11
C GLU A 22 -5.93 10.57 14.52
N VAL A 23 -6.46 11.45 13.67
CA VAL A 23 -7.64 12.27 13.91
C VAL A 23 -8.64 12.05 12.78
N GLU A 24 -9.90 11.84 13.16
CA GLU A 24 -11.00 11.60 12.23
C GLU A 24 -11.23 12.77 11.26
N TYR A 25 -11.71 12.45 10.06
CA TYR A 25 -11.93 13.42 8.97
C TYR A 25 -12.77 14.62 9.40
N ASP A 26 -13.92 14.37 10.02
CA ASP A 26 -14.87 15.41 10.40
C ASP A 26 -14.29 16.35 11.46
N THR A 27 -13.42 15.82 12.33
CA THR A 27 -12.69 16.66 13.30
C THR A 27 -11.69 17.55 12.58
N ARG A 28 -10.94 17.03 11.60
CA ARG A 28 -9.99 17.81 10.80
C ARG A 28 -10.66 18.91 9.97
N GLN A 29 -11.90 18.72 9.52
CA GLN A 29 -12.63 19.77 8.77
C GLN A 29 -12.89 21.03 9.60
N ASN A 30 -12.97 20.89 10.92
CA ASN A 30 -13.23 21.99 11.86
C ASN A 30 -11.96 22.57 12.49
N MET A 31 -10.78 22.04 12.15
CA MET A 31 -9.50 22.55 12.65
C MET A 31 -9.08 23.82 11.90
N SER A 32 -8.40 24.72 12.60
CA SER A 32 -7.71 25.85 11.97
C SER A 32 -6.50 25.38 11.17
N ASP A 33 -6.04 26.22 10.24
CA ASP A 33 -4.85 25.92 9.43
C ASP A 33 -3.62 25.67 10.31
N GLN A 34 -3.45 26.44 11.39
CA GLN A 34 -2.38 26.24 12.36
C GLN A 34 -2.44 24.85 13.02
N GLN A 35 -3.64 24.41 13.43
CA GLN A 35 -3.83 23.09 14.03
C GLN A 35 -3.53 21.96 13.03
N LEU A 36 -3.87 22.16 11.76
CA LEU A 36 -3.61 21.21 10.68
C LEU A 36 -2.11 21.11 10.36
N ILE A 37 -1.39 22.23 10.36
CA ILE A 37 0.07 22.27 10.21
C ILE A 37 0.74 21.50 11.36
N GLU A 38 0.36 21.80 12.61
CA GLU A 38 0.91 21.11 13.78
C GLU A 38 0.61 19.61 13.80
N LEU A 39 -0.59 19.22 13.34
CA LEU A 39 -0.96 17.81 13.18
C LEU A 39 -0.07 17.13 12.13
N PHE A 40 0.14 17.78 10.98
CA PHE A 40 0.98 17.26 9.91
C PHE A 40 2.42 17.11 10.40
N ASP A 41 3.04 18.18 10.92
CA ASP A 41 4.45 18.18 11.32
C ASP A 41 4.76 17.14 12.39
N ARG A 42 3.84 16.95 13.35
CA ARG A 42 3.96 15.92 14.38
C ARG A 42 4.07 14.52 13.78
N LEU A 43 3.25 14.20 12.79
CA LEU A 43 3.26 12.89 12.13
C LEU A 43 4.41 12.75 11.12
N TRP A 44 4.68 13.82 10.39
CA TRP A 44 5.66 13.86 9.32
C TRP A 44 7.07 13.64 9.84
N LEU A 45 7.50 14.45 10.80
CA LEU A 45 8.86 14.43 11.36
C LEU A 45 9.13 13.17 12.18
N THR A 46 8.11 12.61 12.82
CA THR A 46 8.32 11.44 13.70
C THR A 46 8.35 10.12 12.95
N LYS A 47 7.57 9.97 11.87
CA LYS A 47 7.36 8.67 11.22
C LYS A 47 7.35 8.72 9.71
N ILE A 48 6.54 9.61 9.11
CA ILE A 48 6.21 9.50 7.69
C ILE A 48 7.40 9.87 6.79
N GLU A 49 8.16 10.92 7.10
CA GLU A 49 9.30 11.35 6.24
C GLU A 49 10.29 10.19 6.05
N ARG A 50 10.62 9.48 7.12
CA ARG A 50 11.52 8.32 7.06
C ARG A 50 10.93 7.16 6.25
N LEU A 51 9.62 6.92 6.34
CA LEU A 51 8.96 5.88 5.54
C LEU A 51 8.98 6.23 4.06
N VAL A 52 8.77 7.50 3.70
CA VAL A 52 8.86 7.95 2.30
C VAL A 52 10.29 7.81 1.79
N LEU A 53 11.29 8.29 2.54
CA LEU A 53 12.70 8.22 2.14
C LEU A 53 13.24 6.78 2.00
N ASN A 54 12.64 5.81 2.67
CA ASN A 54 12.99 4.38 2.55
C ASN A 54 11.96 3.58 1.74
N GLY A 55 10.96 4.26 1.16
CA GLY A 55 9.94 3.63 0.34
C GLY A 55 10.50 3.10 -0.97
N GLU A 56 9.80 2.14 -1.54
CA GLU A 56 10.13 1.54 -2.83
C GLU A 56 9.81 2.54 -3.94
N VAL A 57 10.80 2.81 -4.81
CA VAL A 57 10.59 3.65 -5.99
C VAL A 57 9.69 2.89 -6.97
N CYS A 58 8.66 3.56 -7.48
CA CYS A 58 7.71 2.99 -8.42
C CYS A 58 7.58 3.89 -9.65
N GLU A 59 7.29 3.29 -10.80
CA GLU A 59 7.13 4.00 -12.06
C GLU A 59 5.76 4.66 -12.16
N ALA A 60 5.66 5.77 -12.90
CA ALA A 60 4.42 6.54 -13.03
C ALA A 60 3.24 5.70 -13.57
N GLU A 61 3.50 4.77 -14.50
CA GLU A 61 2.47 3.85 -15.02
C GLU A 61 1.98 2.87 -13.95
N GLU A 62 2.84 2.49 -13.00
CA GLU A 62 2.43 1.68 -11.87
C GLU A 62 1.55 2.49 -10.90
N VAL A 63 1.92 3.74 -10.64
CA VAL A 63 1.12 4.66 -9.82
C VAL A 63 -0.26 4.88 -10.42
N ASP A 64 -0.34 5.09 -11.73
CA ASP A 64 -1.59 5.28 -12.48
C ASP A 64 -2.54 4.08 -12.31
N ARG A 65 -2.02 2.86 -12.45
CA ARG A 65 -2.81 1.62 -12.24
C ARG A 65 -3.30 1.43 -10.80
N ARG A 66 -2.59 1.99 -9.82
CA ARG A 66 -2.84 1.75 -8.38
C ARG A 66 -3.71 2.83 -7.74
N LEU A 67 -3.83 3.99 -8.37
CA LEU A 67 -4.66 5.09 -7.91
C LEU A 67 -6.00 5.13 -8.64
N LEU A 68 -7.00 5.70 -7.96
CA LEU A 68 -8.31 5.95 -8.56
C LEU A 68 -8.21 7.01 -9.67
N ASP A 69 -9.01 6.87 -10.72
CA ASP A 69 -9.02 7.74 -11.92
C ASP A 69 -9.01 9.24 -11.62
N LYS A 70 -9.72 9.66 -10.56
CA LYS A 70 -9.77 11.07 -10.14
C LYS A 70 -8.41 11.67 -9.76
N PHE A 71 -7.39 10.85 -9.54
CA PHE A 71 -6.04 11.28 -9.19
C PHE A 71 -5.09 11.30 -10.38
N HIS A 72 -5.44 10.68 -11.52
CA HIS A 72 -4.55 10.52 -12.67
C HIS A 72 -4.05 11.85 -13.23
N SER A 73 -4.89 12.89 -13.23
CA SER A 73 -4.50 14.24 -13.68
C SER A 73 -3.43 14.92 -12.82
N PHE A 74 -3.13 14.39 -11.64
CA PHE A 74 -2.12 14.93 -10.72
C PHE A 74 -0.83 14.12 -10.68
N ILE A 75 -0.79 12.99 -11.40
CA ILE A 75 0.41 12.16 -11.54
C ILE A 75 1.34 12.85 -12.54
N ASP A 76 2.54 13.16 -12.09
CA ASP A 76 3.58 13.76 -12.91
C ASP A 76 4.70 12.72 -13.15
N PRO A 77 4.86 12.21 -14.38
CA PRO A 77 5.87 11.20 -14.69
C PRO A 77 7.31 11.72 -14.61
N GLN A 78 7.52 13.03 -14.48
CA GLN A 78 8.85 13.61 -14.30
C GLN A 78 9.28 13.68 -12.83
N GLN A 79 8.37 13.36 -11.90
CA GLN A 79 8.64 13.35 -10.47
C GLN A 79 8.87 11.93 -9.98
N GLU A 80 9.59 11.79 -8.88
CA GLU A 80 9.87 10.48 -8.29
C GLU A 80 8.69 10.02 -7.44
N HIS A 81 8.24 8.79 -7.62
CA HIS A 81 7.17 8.20 -6.82
C HIS A 81 7.73 7.15 -5.86
N ARG A 82 7.33 7.24 -4.59
CA ARG A 82 7.74 6.27 -3.56
C ARG A 82 6.54 5.68 -2.86
N SER A 83 6.44 4.35 -2.90
CA SER A 83 5.43 3.59 -2.18
C SER A 83 5.92 3.21 -0.79
N PHE A 84 5.03 3.29 0.20
CA PHE A 84 5.35 2.92 1.57
C PHE A 84 4.10 2.47 2.33
N HIS A 85 4.32 1.70 3.39
CA HIS A 85 3.26 1.17 4.22
C HIS A 85 3.18 1.90 5.56
N TYR A 86 1.97 2.28 5.96
CA TYR A 86 1.70 2.87 7.26
C TYR A 86 0.31 2.45 7.75
N ARG A 87 0.21 2.00 9.01
CA ARG A 87 -1.07 1.60 9.65
C ARG A 87 -1.93 0.63 8.81
N LYS A 88 -1.31 -0.41 8.24
CA LYS A 88 -1.96 -1.43 7.38
C LYS A 88 -2.60 -0.85 6.10
N ALA A 89 -2.18 0.34 5.69
CA ALA A 89 -2.54 0.94 4.43
C ALA A 89 -1.27 1.29 3.66
N GLU A 90 -1.41 1.31 2.36
CA GLU A 90 -0.35 1.68 1.46
C GLU A 90 -0.57 3.09 0.94
N PHE A 91 0.55 3.79 0.75
CA PHE A 91 0.59 5.17 0.32
C PHE A 91 1.64 5.34 -0.75
N ILE A 92 1.41 6.30 -1.65
CA ILE A 92 2.37 6.73 -2.66
C ILE A 92 2.61 8.23 -2.47
N ALA A 93 3.88 8.60 -2.30
CA ALA A 93 4.33 9.98 -2.27
C ALA A 93 4.93 10.36 -3.62
N GLN A 94 4.56 11.52 -4.15
CA GLN A 94 5.19 12.12 -5.33
C GLN A 94 6.15 13.22 -4.89
N LEU A 95 7.39 13.12 -5.36
CA LEU A 95 8.52 13.92 -4.90
C LEU A 95 9.16 14.64 -6.08
N LEU A 96 9.12 15.96 -6.03
CA LEU A 96 9.91 16.79 -6.95
C LEU A 96 11.33 16.89 -6.41
N ARG A 97 12.31 16.40 -7.16
CA ARG A 97 13.71 16.53 -6.81
C ARG A 97 14.15 17.99 -6.92
N GLN A 98 14.82 18.48 -5.89
CA GLN A 98 15.46 19.79 -5.84
C GLN A 98 17.00 19.61 -5.83
N ASP A 99 17.72 20.73 -5.83
CA ASP A 99 19.17 20.72 -5.73
C ASP A 99 19.66 20.01 -4.45
N ASN A 100 20.86 19.43 -4.48
CA ASN A 100 21.53 18.82 -3.31
C ASN A 100 20.76 17.69 -2.59
N SER A 101 20.06 16.82 -3.33
CA SER A 101 19.33 15.66 -2.76
C SER A 101 18.21 16.04 -1.79
N GLN A 102 17.67 17.25 -1.94
CA GLN A 102 16.43 17.67 -1.31
C GLN A 102 15.25 17.29 -2.21
N TYR A 103 14.11 16.97 -1.59
CA TYR A 103 12.87 16.68 -2.31
C TYR A 103 11.78 17.62 -1.80
N LYS A 104 10.83 18.00 -2.67
CA LYS A 104 9.57 18.63 -2.28
C LYS A 104 8.44 17.61 -2.43
N LEU A 105 7.64 17.41 -1.39
CA LEU A 105 6.43 16.59 -1.49
C LEU A 105 5.35 17.37 -2.25
N THR A 106 4.93 16.87 -3.41
CA THR A 106 3.89 17.53 -4.22
C THR A 106 2.54 16.84 -4.06
N GLN A 107 2.54 15.51 -3.95
CA GLN A 107 1.32 14.73 -3.73
C GLN A 107 1.56 13.59 -2.75
N LEU A 108 0.50 13.20 -2.05
CA LEU A 108 0.49 12.07 -1.14
C LEU A 108 -0.87 11.40 -1.21
N TRP A 109 -0.89 10.18 -1.75
CA TRP A 109 -2.12 9.42 -1.95
C TRP A 109 -2.13 8.20 -1.06
N ARG A 110 -3.32 7.83 -0.61
CA ARG A 110 -3.57 6.47 -0.13
C ARG A 110 -3.94 5.63 -1.34
N VAL A 111 -3.22 4.53 -1.52
CA VAL A 111 -3.61 3.49 -2.46
C VAL A 111 -4.91 2.90 -1.94
N ALA A 112 -5.93 2.86 -2.79
CA ALA A 112 -7.19 2.25 -2.42
C ALA A 112 -6.88 0.82 -1.98
N SER A 113 -7.40 0.42 -0.82
CA SER A 113 -7.37 -0.97 -0.41
C SER A 113 -8.40 -1.68 -1.27
N SER A 114 -8.12 -1.87 -2.56
CA SER A 114 -8.92 -2.74 -3.38
C SER A 114 -8.49 -4.17 -3.08
N ASP A 115 -9.40 -5.11 -3.30
CA ASP A 115 -9.05 -6.52 -3.42
C ASP A 115 -8.06 -6.78 -4.59
N GLU A 116 -7.63 -5.74 -5.32
CA GLU A 116 -6.76 -5.78 -6.51
C GLU A 116 -5.26 -5.74 -6.18
N HIS A 117 -4.89 -5.82 -4.91
CA HIS A 117 -3.64 -6.48 -4.53
C HIS A 117 -3.94 -7.87 -3.98
N PRO A 118 -4.35 -8.85 -4.83
CA PRO A 118 -4.18 -10.24 -4.42
C PRO A 118 -2.70 -10.42 -4.18
N LYS A 119 -2.30 -10.68 -2.94
CA LYS A 119 -1.00 -11.30 -2.70
C LYS A 119 -1.00 -12.59 -3.52
N THR A 120 -0.22 -12.63 -4.60
CA THR A 120 -0.12 -13.82 -5.43
C THR A 120 0.39 -14.96 -4.57
N LEU A 121 -0.42 -15.99 -4.42
CA LEU A 121 -0.06 -17.21 -3.70
C LEU A 121 0.49 -18.20 -4.71
N PHE A 122 1.77 -18.54 -4.56
CA PHE A 122 2.40 -19.59 -5.34
C PHE A 122 2.28 -20.92 -4.58
N ILE A 123 1.71 -21.93 -5.23
CA ILE A 123 1.73 -23.30 -4.74
C ILE A 123 2.83 -24.04 -5.49
N ASN A 124 3.83 -24.51 -4.75
CA ASN A 124 4.89 -25.34 -5.29
C ASN A 124 4.54 -26.81 -5.09
N PHE A 125 4.76 -27.62 -6.13
CA PHE A 125 4.66 -29.08 -6.06
C PHE A 125 6.07 -29.65 -6.10
N SER A 126 6.32 -30.73 -5.35
CA SER A 126 7.65 -31.35 -5.31
C SER A 126 7.99 -32.12 -6.60
N SER A 127 6.99 -32.37 -7.46
CA SER A 127 7.16 -33.09 -8.73
C SER A 127 6.06 -32.74 -9.75
N VAL A 128 6.29 -33.06 -11.02
CA VAL A 128 5.28 -32.88 -12.08
C VAL A 128 4.09 -33.81 -11.84
N GLU A 129 4.35 -35.04 -11.40
CA GLU A 129 3.34 -36.06 -11.10
C GLU A 129 2.40 -35.64 -9.97
N GLU A 130 2.89 -34.86 -9.00
CA GLU A 130 2.06 -34.30 -7.94
C GLU A 130 1.13 -33.19 -8.47
N ARG A 131 1.64 -32.30 -9.33
CA ARG A 131 0.82 -31.30 -10.01
C ARG A 131 -0.27 -31.94 -10.88
N GLU A 132 0.05 -33.00 -11.62
CA GLU A 132 -0.92 -33.72 -12.47
C GLU A 132 -2.02 -34.40 -11.64
N ARG A 133 -1.66 -34.97 -10.48
CA ARG A 133 -2.65 -35.53 -9.55
C ARG A 133 -3.58 -34.45 -9.01
N PHE A 134 -3.04 -33.28 -8.65
CA PHE A 134 -3.84 -32.14 -8.20
C PHE A 134 -4.81 -31.66 -9.29
N ALA A 135 -4.35 -31.51 -10.53
CA ALA A 135 -5.19 -31.14 -11.67
C ALA A 135 -6.27 -32.19 -11.96
N SER A 136 -5.94 -33.48 -11.86
CA SER A 136 -6.89 -34.58 -12.04
C SER A 136 -7.98 -34.57 -10.97
N LEU A 137 -7.61 -34.27 -9.72
CA LEU A 137 -8.55 -34.11 -8.62
C LEU A 137 -9.51 -32.93 -8.87
N ALA A 138 -8.98 -31.76 -9.25
CA ALA A 138 -9.81 -30.59 -9.58
C ALA A 138 -10.83 -30.92 -10.69
N LYS A 139 -10.37 -31.60 -11.75
CA LYS A 139 -11.23 -32.05 -12.85
C LYS A 139 -12.35 -32.99 -12.37
N SER A 140 -12.05 -33.93 -11.47
CA SER A 140 -13.06 -34.83 -10.89
C SER A 140 -14.14 -34.09 -10.10
N LEU A 141 -13.78 -32.96 -9.51
CA LEU A 141 -14.66 -32.04 -8.78
C LEU A 141 -15.33 -30.99 -9.68
N ARG A 142 -15.13 -31.05 -11.00
CA ARG A 142 -15.66 -30.10 -11.99
C ARG A 142 -15.25 -28.64 -11.74
N ILE A 143 -14.05 -28.43 -11.21
CA ILE A 143 -13.43 -27.11 -11.04
C ILE A 143 -12.02 -27.10 -11.62
N ASN A 144 -11.41 -25.93 -11.79
CA ASN A 144 -10.00 -25.85 -12.17
C ASN A 144 -9.08 -25.96 -10.93
N ASP A 145 -7.80 -26.17 -11.19
CA ASP A 145 -6.75 -26.29 -10.18
C ASP A 145 -6.59 -25.03 -9.32
N GLU A 146 -6.64 -23.84 -9.93
CA GLU A 146 -6.60 -22.56 -9.21
C GLU A 146 -7.76 -22.42 -8.19
N GLN A 147 -8.98 -22.78 -8.60
CA GLN A 147 -10.18 -22.76 -7.76
C GLN A 147 -10.08 -23.77 -6.63
N LEU A 148 -9.58 -24.98 -6.91
CA LEU A 148 -9.35 -25.99 -5.89
C LEU A 148 -8.33 -25.50 -4.85
N GLY A 149 -7.22 -24.91 -5.29
CA GLY A 149 -6.20 -24.35 -4.40
C GLY A 149 -6.77 -23.27 -3.49
N LEU A 150 -7.57 -22.35 -4.06
CA LEU A 150 -8.21 -21.29 -3.27
C LEU A 150 -9.23 -21.83 -2.26
N GLN A 151 -10.02 -22.85 -2.63
CA GLN A 151 -10.98 -23.47 -1.72
C GLN A 151 -10.29 -24.16 -0.55
N LEU A 152 -9.21 -24.90 -0.82
CA LEU A 152 -8.42 -25.57 0.22
C LEU A 152 -7.83 -24.56 1.19
N LEU A 153 -7.26 -23.46 0.68
CA LEU A 153 -6.69 -22.42 1.53
C LEU A 153 -7.75 -21.74 2.40
N ARG A 154 -8.91 -21.40 1.81
CA ARG A 154 -10.04 -20.82 2.57
C ARG A 154 -10.53 -21.77 3.66
N ASN A 155 -10.69 -23.05 3.34
CA ASN A 155 -11.07 -24.06 4.31
C ASN A 155 -10.04 -24.17 5.44
N PHE A 156 -8.75 -24.19 5.11
CA PHE A 156 -7.69 -24.20 6.11
C PHE A 156 -7.76 -22.99 7.05
N MET A 157 -7.86 -21.77 6.52
CA MET A 157 -7.97 -20.55 7.33
C MET A 157 -9.21 -20.54 8.22
N ASN A 158 -10.35 -21.03 7.71
CA ASN A 158 -11.60 -21.10 8.46
C ASN A 158 -11.54 -22.13 9.59
N LEU A 159 -10.86 -23.26 9.37
CA LEU A 159 -10.70 -24.32 10.37
C LEU A 159 -9.61 -24.00 11.39
N HIS A 160 -8.64 -23.14 11.03
CA HIS A 160 -7.49 -22.81 11.87
C HIS A 160 -7.25 -21.29 12.01
N PRO A 161 -8.18 -20.52 12.61
CA PRO A 161 -8.09 -19.06 12.70
C PRO A 161 -6.91 -18.56 13.58
N GLY A 162 -6.36 -19.42 14.43
CA GLY A 162 -5.19 -19.14 15.27
C GLY A 162 -3.91 -19.85 14.84
N TYR A 163 -3.84 -20.32 13.60
CA TYR A 163 -2.64 -20.99 13.09
C TYR A 163 -1.46 -20.02 13.04
N GLU A 164 -0.43 -20.29 13.83
CA GLU A 164 0.87 -19.65 13.72
C GLU A 164 1.80 -20.60 12.96
N ALA A 165 2.34 -20.15 11.83
CA ALA A 165 3.32 -20.94 11.10
C ALA A 165 4.56 -21.14 11.97
N PHE A 166 5.04 -22.38 12.06
CA PHE A 166 6.34 -22.66 12.68
C PHE A 166 7.41 -21.87 11.93
N LYS A 167 8.28 -21.19 12.67
CA LYS A 167 9.49 -20.61 12.08
C LYS A 167 10.33 -21.80 11.60
N GLU A 168 10.43 -21.99 10.29
CA GLU A 168 11.49 -22.81 9.74
C GLU A 168 12.82 -22.14 10.13
N ASP A 169 13.69 -22.89 10.79
CA ASP A 169 15.09 -22.50 10.88
C ASP A 169 15.63 -22.45 9.44
N PRO A 170 16.26 -21.34 9.02
CA PRO A 170 16.84 -21.24 7.70
C PRO A 170 17.94 -22.31 7.53
N PRO A 171 18.12 -22.87 6.32
CA PRO A 171 19.26 -23.74 6.03
C PRO A 171 20.60 -23.03 6.21
#